data_AF-A0AAV2Z8Q5-F1
#
_entry.id   AF-A0AAV2Z8Q5-F1
#
_cell.length_a   1.000
_cell.length_b   1.000
_cell.length_c   1.000
_cell.angle_alpha   90.00
_cell.angle_beta   90.00
_cell.angle_gamma   90.00
#
_symmetry.space_group_name_H-M   'P 1'
#
loop_
_entity.id
_entity.type
_entity.pdbx_description
1 polymer ?
#
loop_
_entity_poly.entity_id
_entity_poly.type
_entity_poly.pdbx_seq_one_letter_code
_entity_poly.pdbx_strand_id
1 'polypeptide(L)'
;MTMDNVGILMGGAPLEKKPSAPRIKTDLGDLTTVRWDKCVIVQVSVKDFRDKMGHAKDLMEDAKLLYEHTVLSRLSSEYGGQEILHQSRSGLFVIAFTSEFHAAKWCLSLQLSLVCAAWSDKLLKHFDDLREVYSPIDASGKSKKGVLLYRGFRVRMVIHTANHILPAEKSLAEAVKWTNSVSNFVHGGQIVLSESVWDRLKEQLVQLGNPVVEDLGGYSVNGDAVQLMLLLPRDLELRRFPKLESSDQVSLGMRDAPSAYKPVTMVFTFIEGARPLVRCHAEELADRIKTLCTVARQLLRKYDGYECQELQGDFMLAFFDPKNAILWCSEFQMRIRQRFREWNRESENKDLMFSMSMGIETGVPASVSPHKTSGRADYFGNIVNQTARIAKAAHGGQILIGGDAWKKYVTEYFESDMLVKKQKVFDDAHPESVVVQFVYHGHYAFKGISAPIALIETIPVDTHSTSLTSGLRLIQSRAPKAKKVEDAQMRTQDKADAASVPTDMVRLIADTEDKFKYKDTIRETELGASFSFGDSIVMVEDINESDEEDAIEEGHPPASALGGTMAFAVTNPRLASSSGLLQLLRHSSGHSSGGSDRNLN
;
A
#
# COMPACT_ATOMS: atom_id res chain seq x y z
N MET A 1 51.43 19.54 83.37
CA MET A 1 50.41 20.58 83.59
C MET A 1 50.40 21.41 82.33
N THR A 2 49.34 21.60 81.56
CA THR A 2 47.91 21.29 81.66
C THR A 2 47.36 21.50 80.24
N MET A 3 46.23 20.85 79.94
CA MET A 3 45.45 20.96 78.71
C MET A 3 45.08 22.41 78.36
N ASP A 4 44.87 22.71 77.07
CA ASP A 4 43.61 23.32 76.65
C ASP A 4 43.31 23.17 75.13
N ASN A 5 42.00 23.03 74.89
CA ASN A 5 41.27 22.79 73.65
C ASN A 5 41.28 23.98 72.67
N VAL A 6 41.29 23.67 71.36
CA VAL A 6 40.44 24.36 70.37
C VAL A 6 39.98 23.35 69.32
N GLY A 7 38.68 23.03 69.32
CA GLY A 7 38.06 22.20 68.30
C GLY A 7 37.73 22.99 67.03
N ILE A 8 37.90 22.35 65.87
CA ILE A 8 37.36 22.82 64.59
C ILE A 8 36.44 21.72 64.03
N LEU A 9 35.16 22.06 63.92
CA LEU A 9 34.10 21.29 63.29
C LEU A 9 34.37 21.13 61.78
N MET A 10 34.58 19.89 61.32
CA MET A 10 34.41 19.51 59.92
C MET A 10 33.06 18.81 59.78
N GLY A 11 32.01 19.59 59.52
CA GLY A 11 30.71 19.08 59.14
C GLY A 11 30.79 18.51 57.72
N GLY A 12 30.69 17.18 57.59
CA GLY A 12 30.47 16.53 56.30
C GLY A 12 29.05 16.84 55.82
N ALA A 13 28.94 17.63 54.76
CA ALA A 13 27.67 17.83 54.06
C ALA A 13 27.24 16.50 53.39
N PRO A 14 26.01 16.02 53.60
CA PRO A 14 25.52 14.84 52.90
C PRO A 14 25.38 15.15 51.41
N LEU A 15 25.88 14.25 50.56
CA LEU A 15 25.62 14.24 49.11
C LEU A 15 24.11 14.27 48.88
N GLU A 16 23.59 15.41 48.42
CA GLU A 16 22.22 15.53 47.95
C GLU A 16 21.98 14.51 46.84
N LYS A 17 21.09 13.56 47.09
CA LYS A 17 20.52 12.70 46.04
C LYS A 17 19.89 13.64 45.01
N LYS A 18 20.40 13.65 43.78
CA LYS A 18 19.73 14.27 42.64
C LYS A 18 18.25 13.86 42.67
N PRO A 19 17.29 14.80 42.64
CA PRO A 19 15.88 14.45 42.63
C PRO A 19 15.63 13.54 41.43
N SER A 20 15.06 12.35 41.68
CA SER A 20 14.66 11.43 40.62
C SER A 20 13.74 12.17 39.67
N ALA A 21 14.08 12.20 38.38
CA ALA A 21 13.22 12.79 37.37
C ALA A 21 11.78 12.23 37.52
N PRO A 22 10.73 13.06 37.36
CA PRO A 22 9.36 12.58 37.42
C PRO A 22 9.19 11.44 36.41
N ARG A 23 8.57 10.36 36.86
CA ARG A 23 8.30 9.16 36.07
C ARG A 23 6.85 9.19 35.59
N ILE A 24 6.63 8.89 34.32
CA ILE A 24 5.28 8.84 33.74
C ILE A 24 4.78 7.40 33.83
N LYS A 25 3.66 7.20 34.52
CA LYS A 25 3.07 5.87 34.69
C LYS A 25 2.35 5.43 33.42
N THR A 26 2.64 4.24 32.92
CA THR A 26 1.95 3.61 31.80
C THR A 26 1.73 2.12 32.06
N ASP A 27 0.90 1.47 31.25
CA ASP A 27 0.62 0.02 31.36
C ASP A 27 1.87 -0.84 31.07
N LEU A 28 2.86 -0.29 30.35
CA LEU A 28 4.14 -0.96 30.08
C LEU A 28 5.18 -0.75 31.19
N GLY A 29 4.94 0.20 32.10
CA GLY A 29 5.85 0.56 33.19
C GLY A 29 6.04 2.07 33.33
N ASP A 30 6.93 2.44 34.23
CA ASP A 30 7.29 3.84 34.48
C ASP A 30 8.28 4.33 33.42
N LEU A 31 7.87 5.33 32.63
CA LEU A 31 8.72 5.95 31.62
C LEU A 31 9.62 7.01 32.23
N THR A 32 10.85 7.07 31.75
CA THR A 32 11.77 8.19 32.00
C THR A 32 11.33 9.39 31.15
N THR A 33 11.25 10.57 31.77
CA THR A 33 10.86 11.81 31.08
C THR A 33 11.93 12.28 30.11
N VAL A 34 11.47 12.88 29.01
CA VAL A 34 12.31 13.45 27.95
C VAL A 34 11.95 14.92 27.78
N ARG A 35 12.96 15.79 27.66
CA ARG A 35 12.79 17.25 27.54
C ARG A 35 12.89 17.72 26.09
N TRP A 36 12.20 17.05 25.17
CA TRP A 36 12.19 17.42 23.75
C TRP A 36 10.79 17.86 23.34
N ASP A 37 10.71 18.98 22.62
CA ASP A 37 9.45 19.52 22.11
C ASP A 37 8.78 18.58 21.10
N LYS A 38 9.62 17.84 20.35
CA LYS A 38 9.20 16.80 19.42
C LYS A 38 9.83 15.48 19.83
N CYS A 39 8.98 14.46 19.95
CA CYS A 39 9.38 13.13 20.35
C CYS A 39 8.88 12.10 19.33
N VAL A 40 9.78 11.25 18.85
CA VAL A 40 9.50 10.10 18.00
C VAL A 40 9.83 8.85 18.79
N ILE A 41 8.86 7.95 18.94
CA ILE A 41 8.98 6.74 19.74
C ILE A 41 9.25 5.56 18.85
N VAL A 42 10.24 4.77 19.24
CA VAL A 42 10.50 3.45 18.70
C VAL A 42 10.28 2.42 19.80
N GLN A 43 9.31 1.54 19.59
CA GLN A 43 9.13 0.36 20.43
C GLN A 43 9.76 -0.85 19.75
N VAL A 44 10.64 -1.54 20.48
CA VAL A 44 11.29 -2.78 20.03
C VAL A 44 10.87 -3.92 20.93
N SER A 45 10.32 -4.98 20.35
CA SER A 45 9.90 -6.17 21.10
C SER A 45 10.26 -7.46 20.36
N VAL A 46 10.42 -8.56 21.10
CA VAL A 46 10.64 -9.91 20.53
C VAL A 46 9.39 -10.75 20.81
N LYS A 47 8.85 -11.40 19.78
CA LYS A 47 7.66 -12.26 19.90
C LYS A 47 7.98 -13.45 20.83
N ASP A 48 7.09 -13.72 21.78
CA ASP A 48 7.16 -14.85 22.72
C ASP A 48 8.49 -14.93 23.51
N PHE A 49 9.11 -13.77 23.78
CA PHE A 49 10.40 -13.70 24.46
C PHE A 49 10.38 -14.34 25.86
N ARG A 50 9.30 -14.09 26.63
CA ARG A 50 9.14 -14.64 27.98
C ARG A 50 9.05 -16.17 27.96
N ASP A 51 8.31 -16.70 26.99
CA ASP A 51 8.12 -18.13 26.86
C ASP A 51 9.45 -18.80 26.49
N LYS A 52 10.21 -18.22 25.57
CA LYS A 52 11.56 -18.72 25.22
C LYS A 52 12.53 -18.70 26.41
N MET A 53 12.54 -17.62 27.18
CA MET A 53 13.33 -17.52 28.43
C MET A 53 12.96 -18.62 29.44
N GLY A 54 11.69 -19.03 29.49
CA GLY A 54 11.22 -20.11 30.37
C GLY A 54 11.67 -21.51 29.94
N HIS A 55 11.74 -21.78 28.63
CA HIS A 55 12.10 -23.09 28.10
C HIS A 55 13.61 -23.37 28.13
N ALA A 56 14.45 -22.38 27.82
CA ALA A 56 15.90 -22.57 27.70
C ALA A 56 16.67 -21.41 28.34
N LYS A 57 16.59 -21.32 29.67
CA LYS A 57 17.15 -20.19 30.45
C LYS A 57 18.62 -19.92 30.12
N ASP A 58 19.47 -20.95 30.18
CA ASP A 58 20.93 -20.77 30.03
C ASP A 58 21.30 -20.29 28.62
N LEU A 59 20.69 -20.85 27.56
CA LEU A 59 20.93 -20.41 26.19
C LEU A 59 20.42 -18.99 25.92
N MET A 60 19.30 -18.64 26.56
CA MET A 60 18.64 -17.36 26.38
C MET A 60 19.31 -16.22 27.15
N GLU A 61 19.99 -16.48 28.27
CA GLU A 61 20.71 -15.45 29.02
C GLU A 61 21.85 -14.82 28.19
N ASP A 62 22.68 -15.65 27.54
CA ASP A 62 23.75 -15.16 26.65
C ASP A 62 23.17 -14.43 25.43
N ALA A 63 22.13 -15.00 24.81
CA ALA A 63 21.45 -14.40 23.66
C ALA A 63 20.82 -13.04 24.00
N LYS A 64 20.23 -12.94 25.19
CA LYS A 64 19.65 -11.70 25.71
C LYS A 64 20.73 -10.65 25.92
N LEU A 65 21.89 -10.99 26.51
CA LEU A 65 22.99 -10.04 26.68
C LEU A 65 23.50 -9.51 25.34
N LEU A 66 23.66 -10.38 24.34
CA LEU A 66 24.04 -9.98 22.99
C LEU A 66 23.00 -9.04 22.36
N TYR A 67 21.71 -9.35 22.54
CA TYR A 67 20.60 -8.52 22.06
C TYR A 67 20.60 -7.13 22.71
N GLU A 68 20.59 -7.06 24.05
CA GLU A 68 20.59 -5.81 24.80
C GLU A 68 21.83 -4.98 24.45
N HIS A 69 23.00 -5.61 24.38
CA HIS A 69 24.22 -4.94 23.94
C HIS A 69 24.08 -4.37 22.52
N THR A 70 23.54 -5.14 21.56
CA THR A 70 23.39 -4.69 20.17
C THR A 70 22.43 -3.49 20.05
N VAL A 71 21.32 -3.51 20.79
CA VAL A 71 20.36 -2.39 20.83
C VAL A 71 21.04 -1.12 21.36
N LEU A 72 21.72 -1.23 22.52
CA LEU A 72 22.33 -0.09 23.19
C LEU A 72 23.58 0.44 22.47
N SER A 73 24.42 -0.45 21.93
CA SER A 73 25.64 -0.06 21.21
C SER A 73 25.32 0.70 19.93
N ARG A 74 24.22 0.35 19.25
CA ARG A 74 23.77 1.09 18.06
C ARG A 74 23.13 2.42 18.42
N LEU A 75 22.55 2.55 19.61
CA LEU A 75 21.91 3.79 20.06
C LEU A 75 22.94 4.90 20.37
N SER A 76 24.02 4.55 21.09
CA SER A 76 24.94 5.50 21.71
C SER A 76 25.91 6.23 20.78
N SER A 77 26.15 5.73 19.56
CA SER A 77 27.27 6.19 18.73
C SER A 77 26.93 7.18 17.61
N GLU A 78 25.67 7.24 17.13
CA GLU A 78 25.37 7.93 15.86
C GLU A 78 23.98 8.60 15.77
N TYR A 79 22.96 8.11 16.48
CA TYR A 79 21.56 8.48 16.19
C TYR A 79 20.89 9.37 17.24
N GLY A 80 21.53 9.56 18.40
CA GLY A 80 21.07 10.49 19.45
C GLY A 80 19.74 10.12 20.10
N GLY A 81 19.37 8.85 20.11
CA GLY A 81 18.16 8.39 20.81
C GLY A 81 18.39 8.16 22.30
N GLN A 82 17.33 8.28 23.09
CA GLN A 82 17.33 8.08 24.53
C GLN A 82 16.42 6.91 24.90
N GLU A 83 16.94 5.93 25.62
CA GLU A 83 16.13 4.87 26.21
C GLU A 83 15.20 5.48 27.29
N ILE A 84 13.89 5.25 27.15
CA ILE A 84 12.89 5.73 28.12
C ILE A 84 12.28 4.62 28.96
N LEU A 85 12.28 3.39 28.44
CA LEU A 85 11.85 2.18 29.14
C LEU A 85 12.62 0.97 28.61
N HIS A 86 13.16 0.18 29.53
CA HIS A 86 13.71 -1.15 29.25
C HIS A 86 13.11 -2.15 30.22
N GLN A 87 12.51 -3.21 29.68
CA GLN A 87 11.98 -4.30 30.46
C GLN A 87 12.72 -5.59 30.10
N SER A 88 13.83 -5.80 30.82
CA SER A 88 14.75 -6.92 30.59
C SER A 88 14.08 -8.31 30.61
N ARG A 89 12.99 -8.50 31.39
CA ARG A 89 12.25 -9.77 31.43
C ARG A 89 11.41 -10.06 30.18
N SER A 90 11.02 -9.03 29.43
CA SER A 90 10.20 -9.17 28.22
C SER A 90 10.97 -8.86 26.94
N GLY A 91 12.24 -8.42 27.05
CA GLY A 91 13.05 -7.98 25.91
C GLY A 91 12.55 -6.69 25.26
N LEU A 92 11.66 -5.95 25.94
CA LEU A 92 11.05 -4.72 25.45
C LEU A 92 11.98 -3.52 25.67
N PHE A 93 12.15 -2.74 24.61
CA PHE A 93 12.73 -1.41 24.66
C PHE A 93 11.75 -0.38 24.13
N VAL A 94 11.71 0.78 24.76
CA VAL A 94 11.08 1.98 24.22
C VAL A 94 12.13 3.07 24.22
N ILE A 95 12.34 3.65 23.04
CA ILE A 95 13.41 4.61 22.78
C ILE A 95 12.79 5.85 22.16
N ALA A 96 13.16 7.01 22.68
CA ALA A 96 12.78 8.30 22.15
C ALA A 96 13.86 8.84 21.20
N PHE A 97 13.45 9.50 20.13
CA PHE A 97 14.29 10.25 19.20
C PHE A 97 13.70 11.65 18.97
N THR A 98 14.55 12.59 18.58
CA THR A 98 14.13 13.94 18.15
C THR A 98 13.72 14.01 16.67
N SER A 99 14.02 12.96 15.90
CA SER A 99 13.87 12.93 14.44
C SER A 99 13.41 11.57 13.93
N GLU A 100 12.41 11.58 13.04
CA GLU A 100 11.93 10.38 12.34
C GLU A 100 13.03 9.75 11.48
N PHE A 101 13.87 10.58 10.87
CA PHE A 101 15.00 10.14 10.06
C PHE A 101 15.99 9.32 10.90
N HIS A 102 16.38 9.81 12.09
CA HIS A 102 17.30 9.10 12.97
C HIS A 102 16.66 7.83 13.55
N ALA A 103 15.39 7.88 13.93
CA ALA A 103 14.64 6.70 14.37
C ALA A 103 14.62 5.60 13.30
N ALA A 104 14.27 5.96 12.05
CA ALA A 104 14.24 5.03 10.92
C ALA A 104 15.64 4.48 10.61
N LYS A 105 16.65 5.33 10.52
CA LYS A 105 18.04 4.91 10.25
C LYS A 105 18.57 3.97 11.33
N TRP A 106 18.27 4.25 12.60
CA TRP A 106 18.61 3.37 13.73
C TRP A 106 17.90 2.02 13.61
N CYS A 107 16.60 1.98 13.30
CA CYS A 107 15.87 0.72 13.14
C CYS A 107 16.44 -0.14 12.00
N LEU A 108 16.77 0.49 10.86
CA LEU A 108 17.37 -0.22 9.72
C LEU A 108 18.73 -0.83 10.10
N SER A 109 19.57 -0.04 10.77
CA SER A 109 20.90 -0.46 11.25
C SER A 109 20.82 -1.57 12.31
N LEU A 110 19.89 -1.45 13.26
CA LEU A 110 19.64 -2.47 14.28
C LEU A 110 19.20 -3.77 13.62
N GLN A 111 18.30 -3.71 12.63
CA GLN A 111 17.78 -4.92 12.00
C GLN A 111 18.85 -5.69 11.23
N LEU A 112 19.74 -4.99 10.53
CA LEU A 112 20.91 -5.60 9.89
C LEU A 112 21.89 -6.15 10.93
N SER A 113 22.14 -5.39 12.00
CA SER A 113 23.07 -5.80 13.06
C SER A 113 22.62 -7.08 13.76
N LEU A 114 21.32 -7.25 14.01
CA LEU A 114 20.79 -8.47 14.62
C LEU A 114 20.93 -9.68 13.69
N VAL A 115 20.73 -9.52 12.37
CA VAL A 115 20.97 -10.63 11.42
C VAL A 115 22.44 -11.04 11.41
N CYS A 116 23.36 -10.06 11.47
CA CYS A 116 24.80 -10.29 11.47
C CYS A 116 25.40 -10.61 12.84
N ALA A 117 24.63 -10.56 13.93
CA ALA A 117 25.14 -10.74 15.28
C ALA A 117 25.63 -12.18 15.50
N ALA A 118 26.64 -12.40 16.33
CA ALA A 118 27.23 -13.71 16.57
C ALA A 118 26.36 -14.60 17.51
N TRP A 119 25.15 -14.95 17.06
CA TRP A 119 24.27 -15.88 17.77
C TRP A 119 24.91 -17.26 17.91
N SER A 120 24.66 -17.94 19.03
CA SER A 120 25.19 -19.29 19.26
C SER A 120 24.46 -20.32 18.41
N ASP A 121 25.19 -21.27 17.82
CA ASP A 121 24.61 -22.31 16.97
C ASP A 121 23.60 -23.19 17.73
N LYS A 122 23.83 -23.40 19.03
CA LYS A 122 22.91 -24.12 19.91
C LYS A 122 21.56 -23.41 20.00
N LEU A 123 21.55 -22.07 20.12
CA LEU A 123 20.32 -21.28 20.13
C LEU A 123 19.58 -21.38 18.79
N LEU A 124 20.32 -21.23 17.68
CA LEU A 124 19.76 -21.26 16.33
C LEU A 124 19.11 -22.60 15.98
N LYS A 125 19.65 -23.72 16.50
CA LYS A 125 19.10 -25.07 16.31
C LYS A 125 17.97 -25.41 17.28
N HIS A 126 17.90 -24.75 18.44
CA HIS A 126 16.91 -25.06 19.47
C HIS A 126 15.54 -24.44 19.18
N PHE A 127 15.51 -23.24 18.59
CA PHE A 127 14.27 -22.51 18.31
C PHE A 127 14.08 -22.31 16.80
N ASP A 128 13.00 -22.86 16.25
CA ASP A 128 12.68 -22.77 14.82
C ASP A 128 12.53 -21.32 14.32
N ASP A 129 12.06 -20.42 15.17
CA ASP A 129 11.89 -19.01 14.81
C ASP A 129 13.18 -18.19 14.93
N LEU A 130 14.27 -18.76 15.45
CA LEU A 130 15.59 -18.14 15.51
C LEU A 130 16.54 -18.66 14.43
N ARG A 131 16.20 -19.75 13.76
CA ARG A 131 17.03 -20.39 12.74
C ARG A 131 17.38 -19.45 11.57
N GLU A 132 18.45 -19.83 10.89
CA GLU A 132 18.85 -19.20 9.64
C GLU A 132 17.85 -19.51 8.53
N VAL A 133 17.40 -18.47 7.83
CA VAL A 133 16.48 -18.60 6.69
C VAL A 133 17.07 -17.82 5.53
N TYR A 134 17.26 -18.50 4.42
CA TYR A 134 17.77 -17.94 3.18
C TYR A 134 16.66 -17.73 2.16
N SER A 135 16.87 -16.81 1.20
CA SER A 135 15.97 -16.65 0.06
C SER A 135 15.87 -17.94 -0.75
N PRO A 136 14.71 -18.27 -1.33
CA PRO A 136 14.59 -19.38 -2.27
C PRO A 136 15.61 -19.25 -3.42
N ILE A 137 16.21 -20.36 -3.84
CA ILE A 137 17.12 -20.41 -4.98
C ILE A 137 16.26 -20.57 -6.23
N ASP A 138 16.42 -19.69 -7.23
CA ASP A 138 15.72 -19.82 -8.50
C ASP A 138 16.03 -21.18 -9.16
N ALA A 139 15.01 -21.84 -9.73
CA ALA A 139 15.11 -23.13 -10.42
C ALA A 139 16.10 -23.17 -11.61
N SER A 140 16.72 -22.03 -11.95
CA SER A 140 17.73 -21.92 -13.00
C SER A 140 19.14 -22.39 -12.60
N GLY A 141 19.35 -22.81 -11.33
CA GLY A 141 20.58 -23.49 -10.88
C GLY A 141 21.87 -22.66 -10.97
N LYS A 142 21.82 -21.42 -11.46
CA LYS A 142 22.99 -20.56 -11.63
C LYS A 142 23.26 -19.78 -10.34
N SER A 143 24.00 -20.42 -9.44
CA SER A 143 24.86 -19.83 -8.41
C SER A 143 24.56 -18.37 -8.03
N LYS A 144 23.47 -18.16 -7.29
CA LYS A 144 23.44 -17.14 -6.25
C LYS A 144 23.37 -17.90 -4.94
N LYS A 145 24.39 -17.79 -4.09
CA LYS A 145 24.25 -18.14 -2.67
C LYS A 145 22.98 -17.44 -2.18
N GLY A 146 22.07 -18.20 -1.55
CA GLY A 146 20.83 -17.63 -1.01
C GLY A 146 21.16 -16.43 -0.12
N VAL A 147 20.34 -15.39 -0.19
CA VAL A 147 20.50 -14.20 0.66
C VAL A 147 19.98 -14.55 2.06
N LEU A 148 20.77 -14.32 3.10
CA LEU A 148 20.33 -14.56 4.48
C LEU A 148 19.24 -13.55 4.86
N LEU A 149 18.01 -14.05 5.09
CA LEU A 149 16.84 -13.22 5.40
C LEU A 149 16.58 -13.12 6.89
N TYR A 150 16.72 -14.21 7.65
CA TYR A 150 16.48 -14.24 9.09
C TYR A 150 17.57 -15.03 9.80
N ARG A 151 17.95 -14.57 11.00
CA ARG A 151 18.91 -15.23 11.90
C ARG A 151 18.81 -14.63 13.29
N GLY A 152 18.70 -15.47 14.32
CA GLY A 152 18.56 -15.06 15.71
C GLY A 152 17.25 -14.32 16.01
N PHE A 153 17.26 -13.44 17.02
CA PHE A 153 16.04 -12.75 17.46
C PHE A 153 15.44 -11.88 16.35
N ARG A 154 14.18 -12.17 16.04
CA ARG A 154 13.37 -11.41 15.08
C ARG A 154 12.60 -10.33 15.83
N VAL A 155 13.14 -9.12 15.89
CA VAL A 155 12.50 -8.00 16.58
C VAL A 155 11.39 -7.38 15.73
N ARG A 156 10.31 -7.00 16.40
CA ARG A 156 9.25 -6.11 15.92
C ARG A 156 9.66 -4.68 16.28
N MET A 157 9.66 -3.78 15.30
CA MET A 157 9.94 -2.37 15.55
C MET A 157 8.78 -1.52 15.06
N VAL A 158 8.27 -0.64 15.91
CA VAL A 158 7.19 0.30 15.58
C VAL A 158 7.68 1.72 15.82
N ILE A 159 7.57 2.58 14.81
CA ILE A 159 7.95 3.99 14.88
C ILE A 159 6.71 4.88 14.81
N HIS A 160 6.56 5.78 15.77
CA HIS A 160 5.44 6.72 15.84
C HIS A 160 5.87 8.10 16.34
N THR A 161 5.38 9.17 15.72
CA THR A 161 5.61 10.53 16.20
C THR A 161 4.55 10.90 17.23
N ALA A 162 4.99 11.27 18.44
CA ALA A 162 4.11 11.68 19.53
C ALA A 162 3.35 12.99 19.18
N ASN A 163 2.14 13.13 19.72
CA ASN A 163 1.28 14.27 19.41
C ASN A 163 1.78 15.55 20.10
N HIS A 164 2.33 16.48 19.31
CA HIS A 164 2.88 17.75 19.77
C HIS A 164 1.84 18.73 20.36
N ILE A 165 0.54 18.50 20.17
CA ILE A 165 -0.53 19.36 20.69
C ILE A 165 -0.75 19.11 22.19
N LEU A 166 -0.46 17.89 22.65
CA LEU A 166 -0.67 17.49 24.04
C LEU A 166 0.55 17.85 24.92
N PRO A 167 0.36 18.02 26.23
CA PRO A 167 1.47 18.14 27.18
C PRO A 167 2.44 16.97 27.02
N ALA A 168 3.75 17.24 27.10
CA ALA A 168 4.81 16.26 26.78
C ALA A 168 4.64 14.91 27.48
N GLU A 169 4.29 14.89 28.77
CA GLU A 169 4.10 13.65 29.53
C GLU A 169 2.91 12.82 29.03
N LYS A 170 1.78 13.47 28.76
CA LYS A 170 0.58 12.82 28.23
C LYS A 170 0.80 12.35 26.79
N SER A 171 1.45 13.18 25.98
CA SER A 171 1.83 12.86 24.61
C SER A 171 2.71 11.61 24.55
N LEU A 172 3.70 11.53 25.44
CA LEU A 172 4.58 10.37 25.54
C LEU A 172 3.83 9.10 25.96
N ALA A 173 2.98 9.18 26.98
CA ALA A 173 2.18 8.05 27.44
C ALA A 173 1.23 7.52 26.35
N GLU A 174 0.56 8.42 25.63
CA GLU A 174 -0.33 8.05 24.52
C GLU A 174 0.45 7.45 23.34
N ALA A 175 1.61 8.01 23.00
CA ALA A 175 2.46 7.48 21.95
C ALA A 175 2.94 6.05 22.28
N VAL A 176 3.35 5.79 23.52
CA VAL A 176 3.76 4.45 23.98
C VAL A 176 2.59 3.46 23.98
N LYS A 177 1.40 3.90 24.40
CA LYS A 177 0.18 3.08 24.30
C LYS A 177 -0.13 2.73 22.84
N TRP A 178 -0.01 3.71 21.94
CA TRP A 178 -0.25 3.52 20.51
C TRP A 178 0.76 2.54 19.89
N THR A 179 2.07 2.72 20.13
CA THR A 179 3.10 1.81 19.60
C THR A 179 2.93 0.40 20.13
N ASN A 180 2.47 0.25 21.37
CA ASN A 180 2.21 -1.06 21.94
C ASN A 180 1.05 -1.77 21.27
N SER A 181 -0.01 -1.03 20.97
CA SER A 181 -1.18 -1.55 20.25
C SER A 181 -0.77 -2.06 18.86
N VAL A 182 0.01 -1.27 18.12
CA VAL A 182 0.51 -1.68 16.81
C VAL A 182 1.53 -2.81 16.93
N SER A 183 2.39 -2.83 17.94
CA SER A 183 3.39 -3.91 18.13
C SER A 183 2.75 -5.29 18.28
N ASN A 184 1.48 -5.38 18.70
CA ASN A 184 0.75 -6.63 18.77
C ASN A 184 0.30 -7.15 17.40
N PHE A 185 0.18 -6.27 16.39
CA PHE A 185 -0.21 -6.65 15.03
C PHE A 185 0.99 -7.10 14.18
N VAL A 186 2.19 -6.72 14.60
CA VAL A 186 3.44 -6.78 13.81
C VAL A 186 4.18 -8.09 14.02
N HIS A 187 4.85 -8.57 12.98
CA HIS A 187 5.65 -9.79 12.97
C HIS A 187 7.13 -9.52 13.24
N GLY A 188 7.83 -10.50 13.80
CA GLY A 188 9.27 -10.41 14.02
C GLY A 188 10.01 -10.20 12.70
N GLY A 189 10.92 -9.23 12.67
CA GLY A 189 11.65 -8.83 11.47
C GLY A 189 11.07 -7.61 10.74
N GLN A 190 9.87 -7.14 11.12
CA GLN A 190 9.22 -5.97 10.52
C GLN A 190 9.59 -4.67 11.23
N ILE A 191 9.71 -3.59 10.45
CA ILE A 191 9.71 -2.22 10.95
C ILE A 191 8.46 -1.55 10.40
N VAL A 192 7.56 -1.11 11.28
CA VAL A 192 6.30 -0.46 10.91
C VAL A 192 6.32 1.00 11.31
N LEU A 193 5.90 1.86 10.38
CA LEU A 193 5.81 3.31 10.57
C LEU A 193 4.34 3.73 10.62
N SER A 194 4.02 4.71 11.46
CA SER A 194 2.75 5.43 11.35
C SER A 194 2.76 6.39 10.15
N GLU A 195 1.57 6.75 9.66
CA GLU A 195 1.36 7.77 8.62
C GLU A 195 2.13 9.08 8.92
N SER A 196 2.06 9.56 10.17
CA SER A 196 2.78 10.77 10.61
C SER A 196 4.30 10.71 10.47
N VAL A 197 4.88 9.51 10.62
CA VAL A 197 6.32 9.26 10.42
C VAL A 197 6.61 9.19 8.93
N TRP A 198 5.78 8.46 8.20
CA TRP A 198 5.91 8.27 6.76
C TRP A 198 5.89 9.59 5.99
N ASP A 199 4.97 10.49 6.31
CA ASP A 199 4.82 11.79 5.65
C ASP A 199 6.07 12.65 5.74
N ARG A 200 6.85 12.51 6.82
CA ARG A 200 8.11 13.23 7.03
C ARG A 200 9.30 12.51 6.40
N LEU A 201 9.21 11.19 6.24
CA LEU A 201 10.32 10.35 5.79
C LEU A 201 10.37 10.15 4.27
N LYS A 202 9.22 10.17 3.58
CA LYS A 202 9.08 9.79 2.16
C LYS A 202 9.97 10.59 1.20
N GLU A 203 10.30 11.83 1.52
CA GLU A 203 11.20 12.68 0.71
C GLU A 203 12.69 12.44 1.02
N GLN A 204 13.01 11.71 2.08
CA GLN A 204 14.37 11.47 2.58
C GLN A 204 14.86 10.04 2.34
N LEU A 205 14.10 9.20 1.62
CA LEU A 205 14.43 7.79 1.40
C LEU A 205 15.80 7.57 0.74
N VAL A 206 16.22 8.48 -0.14
CA VAL A 206 17.55 8.42 -0.77
C VAL A 206 18.66 8.54 0.26
N GLN A 207 18.49 9.44 1.24
CA GLN A 207 19.45 9.67 2.33
C GLN A 207 19.51 8.50 3.32
N LEU A 208 18.45 7.67 3.38
CA LEU A 208 18.40 6.42 4.14
C LEU A 208 18.99 5.22 3.38
N GLY A 209 19.54 5.42 2.18
CA GLY A 209 20.10 4.35 1.35
C GLY A 209 19.06 3.60 0.50
N ASN A 210 17.94 4.24 0.19
CA ASN A 210 16.81 3.65 -0.56
C ASN A 210 16.31 2.34 0.08
N PRO A 211 15.79 2.41 1.32
CA PRO A 211 15.16 1.25 1.95
C PRO A 211 13.92 0.82 1.17
N VAL A 212 13.49 -0.42 1.37
CA VAL A 212 12.22 -0.90 0.84
C VAL A 212 11.08 -0.34 1.68
N VAL A 213 10.05 0.14 0.99
CA VAL A 213 8.85 0.73 1.58
C VAL A 213 7.63 0.07 0.95
N GLU A 214 6.69 -0.36 1.78
CA GLU A 214 5.43 -0.94 1.30
C GLU A 214 4.26 -0.40 2.12
N ASP A 215 3.15 -0.09 1.45
CA ASP A 215 1.89 0.24 2.10
C ASP A 215 1.29 -1.03 2.73
N LEU A 216 1.11 -1.03 4.06
CA LEU A 216 0.48 -2.15 4.77
C LEU A 216 -1.05 -2.02 4.80
N GLY A 217 -1.59 -0.87 4.36
CA GLY A 217 -3.02 -0.56 4.40
C GLY A 217 -3.40 0.27 5.63
N GLY A 218 -4.71 0.52 5.74
CA GLY A 218 -5.31 1.28 6.82
C GLY A 218 -5.86 0.36 7.90
N TYR A 219 -5.62 0.67 9.17
CA TYR A 219 -6.09 -0.11 10.32
C TYR A 219 -6.74 0.80 11.36
N SER A 220 -7.73 0.29 12.09
CA SER A 220 -8.21 0.96 13.30
C SER A 220 -7.24 0.68 14.45
N VAL A 221 -6.63 1.73 14.98
CA VAL A 221 -5.73 1.64 16.14
C VAL A 221 -6.29 2.56 17.22
N ASN A 222 -6.71 1.98 18.34
CA ASN A 222 -7.35 2.72 19.45
C ASN A 222 -8.59 3.53 19.02
N GLY A 223 -9.30 3.09 17.97
CA GLY A 223 -10.50 3.74 17.44
C GLY A 223 -10.24 4.64 16.22
N ASP A 224 -8.98 5.00 15.95
CA ASP A 224 -8.63 5.88 14.83
C ASP A 224 -8.16 5.07 13.62
N ALA A 225 -8.68 5.38 12.44
CA ALA A 225 -8.23 4.79 11.19
C ALA A 225 -6.91 5.43 10.75
N VAL A 226 -5.83 4.66 10.72
CA VAL A 226 -4.46 5.12 10.41
C VAL A 226 -3.82 4.28 9.32
N GLN A 227 -3.04 4.91 8.45
CA GLN A 227 -2.21 4.18 7.49
C GLN A 227 -0.92 3.69 8.16
N LEU A 228 -0.56 2.43 7.88
CA LEU A 228 0.69 1.83 8.34
C LEU A 228 1.59 1.51 7.14
N MET A 229 2.89 1.74 7.32
CA MET A 229 3.90 1.49 6.28
C MET A 229 4.95 0.50 6.78
N LEU A 230 5.36 -0.44 5.93
CA LEU A 230 6.52 -1.28 6.14
C LEU A 230 7.78 -0.53 5.71
N LEU A 231 8.84 -0.66 6.49
CA LEU A 231 10.18 -0.22 6.15
C LEU A 231 11.15 -1.41 6.31
N LEU A 232 12.01 -1.66 5.32
CA LEU A 232 13.04 -2.70 5.41
C LEU A 232 14.38 -2.21 4.88
N PRO A 233 15.50 -2.71 5.42
CA PRO A 233 16.80 -2.57 4.76
C PRO A 233 16.78 -3.19 3.36
N ARG A 234 17.50 -2.58 2.42
CA ARG A 234 17.56 -3.06 1.03
C ARG A 234 18.07 -4.50 0.93
N ASP A 235 19.05 -4.86 1.76
CA ASP A 235 19.61 -6.22 1.84
C ASP A 235 18.57 -7.29 2.25
N LEU A 236 17.43 -6.85 2.80
CA LEU A 236 16.36 -7.70 3.30
C LEU A 236 15.05 -7.51 2.50
N GLU A 237 15.13 -7.00 1.26
CA GLU A 237 13.98 -6.74 0.37
C GLU A 237 13.12 -7.97 0.04
N LEU A 238 13.72 -9.16 0.17
CA LEU A 238 13.05 -10.44 -0.08
C LEU A 238 12.31 -10.97 1.15
N ARG A 239 12.35 -10.28 2.30
CA ARG A 239 11.51 -10.65 3.44
C ARG A 239 10.04 -10.54 3.06
N ARG A 240 9.28 -11.54 3.46
CA ARG A 240 7.83 -11.61 3.30
C ARG A 240 7.21 -11.88 4.65
N PHE A 241 6.09 -11.22 4.90
CA PHE A 241 5.39 -11.31 6.16
C PHE A 241 3.94 -11.71 5.92
N PRO A 242 3.32 -12.45 6.85
CA PRO A 242 1.88 -12.65 6.84
C PRO A 242 1.14 -11.31 6.92
N LYS A 243 -0.19 -11.36 6.75
CA LYS A 243 -1.05 -10.22 7.08
C LYS A 243 -0.85 -9.82 8.55
N LEU A 244 -0.99 -8.54 8.85
CA LEU A 244 -0.92 -8.07 10.24
C LEU A 244 -1.99 -8.78 11.07
N GLU A 245 -1.69 -9.08 12.34
CA GLU A 245 -2.57 -9.86 13.25
C GLU A 245 -3.82 -9.06 13.71
N SER A 246 -4.12 -7.91 13.10
CA SER A 246 -5.28 -7.07 13.42
C SER A 246 -6.53 -7.53 12.67
N SER A 247 -7.65 -7.63 13.38
CA SER A 247 -8.98 -7.85 12.79
C SER A 247 -9.55 -6.62 12.09
N ASP A 248 -9.00 -5.43 12.36
CA ASP A 248 -9.64 -4.15 12.06
C ASP A 248 -8.96 -3.43 10.89
N GLN A 249 -8.67 -4.17 9.81
CA GLN A 249 -8.19 -3.56 8.57
C GLN A 249 -9.34 -2.79 7.89
N VAL A 250 -9.12 -1.50 7.69
CA VAL A 250 -10.09 -0.56 7.13
C VAL A 250 -9.87 -0.35 5.63
N SER A 251 -8.63 -0.45 5.14
CA SER A 251 -8.30 -0.40 3.71
C SER A 251 -7.16 -1.32 3.33
N LEU A 252 -7.18 -1.80 2.09
CA LEU A 252 -6.19 -2.72 1.53
C LEU A 252 -4.77 -2.12 1.54
N GLY A 253 -3.78 -2.97 1.82
CA GLY A 253 -2.36 -2.65 1.62
C GLY A 253 -1.86 -3.06 0.24
N MET A 254 -0.62 -2.71 -0.09
CA MET A 254 0.04 -3.04 -1.36
C MET A 254 -0.06 -4.52 -1.69
N ARG A 255 0.23 -5.38 -0.71
CA ARG A 255 0.21 -6.84 -0.88
C ARG A 255 -1.19 -7.43 -0.99
N ASP A 256 -2.20 -6.71 -0.52
CA ASP A 256 -3.60 -7.14 -0.57
C ASP A 256 -4.30 -6.62 -1.85
N ALA A 257 -3.58 -5.91 -2.73
CA ALA A 257 -4.08 -5.44 -4.01
C ALA A 257 -4.18 -6.59 -5.05
N PRO A 258 -4.93 -6.39 -6.16
CA PRO A 258 -5.05 -7.38 -7.23
C PRO A 258 -3.70 -7.86 -7.81
N SER A 259 -3.59 -9.16 -8.07
CA SER A 259 -2.37 -9.73 -8.62
C SER A 259 -2.20 -9.42 -10.11
N ALA A 260 -0.96 -9.17 -10.54
CA ALA A 260 -0.60 -9.11 -11.96
C ALA A 260 -0.64 -10.47 -12.68
N TYR A 261 -0.80 -11.60 -11.97
CA TYR A 261 -0.95 -12.93 -12.57
C TYR A 261 -2.38 -13.25 -13.02
N LYS A 262 -3.33 -12.36 -12.69
CA LYS A 262 -4.76 -12.50 -12.97
C LYS A 262 -5.26 -11.24 -13.66
N PRO A 263 -6.44 -11.27 -14.31
CA PRO A 263 -7.04 -10.06 -14.84
C PRO A 263 -7.34 -9.07 -13.73
N VAL A 264 -6.87 -7.83 -13.89
CA VAL A 264 -7.12 -6.71 -12.98
C VAL A 264 -8.00 -5.69 -13.70
N THR A 265 -8.99 -5.12 -13.01
CA THR A 265 -9.75 -4.00 -13.54
C THR A 265 -9.15 -2.69 -13.08
N MET A 266 -8.66 -1.90 -14.03
CA MET A 266 -8.01 -0.62 -13.78
C MET A 266 -9.00 0.52 -13.99
N VAL A 267 -8.88 1.57 -13.18
CA VAL A 267 -9.60 2.83 -13.37
C VAL A 267 -8.61 3.98 -13.39
N PHE A 268 -8.73 4.84 -14.40
CA PHE A 268 -8.08 6.16 -14.41
C PHE A 268 -9.13 7.25 -14.30
N THR A 269 -8.82 8.27 -13.51
CA THR A 269 -9.62 9.49 -13.43
C THR A 269 -8.79 10.72 -13.75
N PHE A 270 -9.35 11.68 -14.48
CA PHE A 270 -8.72 12.99 -14.70
C PHE A 270 -9.67 14.13 -14.35
N ILE A 271 -9.16 15.12 -13.63
CA ILE A 271 -9.86 16.38 -13.40
C ILE A 271 -9.89 17.21 -14.69
N GLU A 272 -11.11 17.49 -15.15
CA GLU A 272 -11.39 18.36 -16.29
C GLU A 272 -11.93 19.70 -15.81
N GLY A 273 -11.30 20.79 -16.27
CA GLY A 273 -11.72 22.17 -15.97
C GLY A 273 -11.04 22.84 -14.78
N ALA A 274 -10.15 22.16 -14.03
CA ALA A 274 -9.47 22.80 -12.89
C ALA A 274 -8.29 23.71 -13.25
N ARG A 275 -7.70 23.57 -14.44
CA ARG A 275 -6.50 24.34 -14.86
C ARG A 275 -6.67 25.87 -14.76
N PRO A 276 -7.78 26.48 -15.22
CA PRO A 276 -8.02 27.91 -15.02
C PRO A 276 -8.13 28.29 -13.53
N LEU A 277 -8.68 27.39 -12.70
CA LEU A 277 -8.97 27.65 -11.28
C LEU A 277 -7.69 27.73 -10.43
N VAL A 278 -6.65 26.98 -10.79
CA VAL A 278 -5.34 27.00 -10.10
C VAL A 278 -4.76 28.42 -10.01
N ARG A 279 -5.01 29.28 -11.01
CA ARG A 279 -4.45 30.64 -11.05
C ARG A 279 -5.25 31.64 -10.21
N CYS A 280 -6.56 31.42 -10.08
CA CYS A 280 -7.48 32.41 -9.50
C CYS A 280 -7.95 32.02 -8.09
N HIS A 281 -7.95 30.72 -7.75
CA HIS A 281 -8.57 30.17 -6.54
C HIS A 281 -7.82 28.93 -6.04
N ALA A 282 -6.50 29.06 -5.83
CA ALA A 282 -5.63 27.92 -5.52
C ALA A 282 -5.98 27.25 -4.18
N GLU A 283 -6.28 28.04 -3.15
CA GLU A 283 -6.59 27.55 -1.80
C GLU A 283 -7.93 26.79 -1.80
N GLU A 284 -8.99 27.38 -2.37
CA GLU A 284 -10.30 26.72 -2.42
C GLU A 284 -10.28 25.48 -3.31
N LEU A 285 -9.50 25.48 -4.40
CA LEU A 285 -9.31 24.30 -5.22
C LEU A 285 -8.62 23.17 -4.43
N ALA A 286 -7.61 23.49 -3.64
CA ALA A 286 -6.92 22.51 -2.79
C ALA A 286 -7.88 21.87 -1.78
N ASP A 287 -8.75 22.65 -1.15
CA ASP A 287 -9.76 22.14 -0.22
C ASP A 287 -10.81 21.25 -0.90
N ARG A 288 -11.22 21.61 -2.12
CA ARG A 288 -12.14 20.78 -2.93
C ARG A 288 -11.48 19.47 -3.35
N ILE A 289 -10.21 19.49 -3.74
CA ILE A 289 -9.43 18.28 -4.05
C ILE A 289 -9.30 17.40 -2.80
N LYS A 290 -9.02 17.98 -1.63
CA LYS A 290 -8.96 17.24 -0.36
C LYS A 290 -10.29 16.54 -0.04
N THR A 291 -11.41 17.23 -0.24
CA THR A 291 -12.75 16.63 -0.09
C THR A 291 -12.95 15.49 -1.08
N LEU A 292 -12.53 15.68 -2.33
CA LEU A 292 -12.61 14.68 -3.37
C LEU A 292 -11.81 13.42 -3.03
N CYS A 293 -10.57 13.56 -2.57
CA CYS A 293 -9.73 12.44 -2.12
C CYS A 293 -10.37 11.71 -0.93
N THR A 294 -11.02 12.43 -0.02
CA THR A 294 -11.74 11.84 1.12
C THR A 294 -12.90 10.98 0.64
N VAL A 295 -13.72 11.47 -0.30
CA VAL A 295 -14.83 10.71 -0.87
C VAL A 295 -14.32 9.50 -1.66
N ALA A 296 -13.27 9.67 -2.47
CA ALA A 296 -12.64 8.59 -3.23
C ALA A 296 -12.23 7.43 -2.31
N ARG A 297 -11.46 7.72 -1.25
CA ARG A 297 -10.97 6.73 -0.29
C ARG A 297 -12.09 6.06 0.53
N GLN A 298 -13.15 6.79 0.88
CA GLN A 298 -14.34 6.20 1.51
C GLN A 298 -15.00 5.16 0.58
N LEU A 299 -15.15 5.49 -0.70
CA LEU A 299 -15.74 4.57 -1.67
C LEU A 299 -14.82 3.39 -2.01
N LEU A 300 -13.50 3.58 -2.00
CA LEU A 300 -12.55 2.47 -2.19
C LEU A 300 -12.70 1.41 -1.08
N ARG A 301 -12.95 1.83 0.16
CA ARG A 301 -13.24 0.90 1.27
C ARG A 301 -14.60 0.23 1.15
N LYS A 302 -15.56 0.88 0.48
CA LYS A 302 -16.91 0.33 0.26
C LYS A 302 -16.90 -0.73 -0.85
N TYR A 303 -16.14 -0.50 -1.91
CA TYR A 303 -16.12 -1.32 -3.13
C TYR A 303 -14.80 -2.09 -3.31
N ASP A 304 -14.07 -2.32 -2.22
CA ASP A 304 -12.80 -3.06 -2.19
C ASP A 304 -11.80 -2.69 -3.30
N GLY A 305 -11.73 -1.38 -3.59
CA GLY A 305 -10.79 -0.80 -4.53
C GLY A 305 -9.46 -0.46 -3.88
N TYR A 306 -8.38 -0.58 -4.65
CA TYR A 306 -7.04 -0.21 -4.24
C TYR A 306 -6.57 1.08 -4.92
N GLU A 307 -6.06 2.04 -4.14
CA GLU A 307 -5.43 3.27 -4.65
C GLU A 307 -3.96 2.98 -4.99
N CYS A 308 -3.63 2.94 -6.28
CA CYS A 308 -2.26 2.77 -6.76
C CYS A 308 -1.49 4.09 -6.67
N GLN A 309 -2.10 5.16 -7.19
CA GLN A 309 -1.52 6.49 -7.24
C GLN A 309 -2.59 7.57 -7.19
N GLU A 310 -2.30 8.66 -6.49
CA GLU A 310 -3.04 9.92 -6.53
C GLU A 310 -2.07 11.04 -6.86
N LEU A 311 -2.43 11.91 -7.80
CA LEU A 311 -1.66 13.08 -8.17
C LEU A 311 -2.59 14.27 -8.44
N GLN A 312 -2.66 15.19 -7.47
CA GLN A 312 -3.47 16.41 -7.58
C GLN A 312 -4.96 16.15 -7.86
N GLY A 313 -5.49 15.03 -7.35
CA GLY A 313 -6.88 14.59 -7.55
C GLY A 313 -7.12 13.72 -8.78
N ASP A 314 -6.09 13.43 -9.58
CA ASP A 314 -6.12 12.36 -10.59
C ASP A 314 -5.75 11.03 -9.94
N PHE A 315 -6.52 9.98 -10.21
CA PHE A 315 -6.34 8.66 -9.60
C PHE A 315 -6.00 7.59 -10.62
N MET A 316 -5.12 6.68 -10.20
CA MET A 316 -4.97 5.35 -10.77
C MET A 316 -5.39 4.34 -9.71
N LEU A 317 -6.41 3.55 -10.01
CA LEU A 317 -7.04 2.60 -9.10
C LEU A 317 -7.04 1.20 -9.70
N ALA A 318 -7.04 0.18 -8.84
CA ALA A 318 -7.15 -1.22 -9.21
C ALA A 318 -8.29 -1.90 -8.44
N PHE A 319 -9.06 -2.74 -9.12
CA PHE A 319 -10.16 -3.53 -8.60
C PHE A 319 -10.01 -4.98 -9.06
N PHE A 320 -10.52 -5.91 -8.25
CA PHE A 320 -10.55 -7.33 -8.59
C PHE A 320 -11.53 -7.64 -9.73
N ASP A 321 -12.61 -6.86 -9.84
CA ASP A 321 -13.68 -7.06 -10.79
C ASP A 321 -14.19 -5.72 -11.38
N PRO A 322 -14.83 -5.77 -12.57
CA PRO A 322 -15.36 -4.57 -13.20
C PRO A 322 -16.65 -4.04 -12.56
N LYS A 323 -17.43 -4.85 -11.86
CA LYS A 323 -18.69 -4.43 -11.23
C LYS A 323 -18.43 -3.40 -10.14
N ASN A 324 -17.50 -3.69 -9.24
CA ASN A 324 -17.06 -2.79 -8.17
C ASN A 324 -16.43 -1.50 -8.72
N ALA A 325 -15.66 -1.58 -9.82
CA ALA A 325 -15.12 -0.41 -10.50
C ALA A 325 -16.23 0.50 -11.08
N ILE A 326 -17.27 -0.08 -11.68
CA ILE A 326 -18.42 0.66 -12.23
C ILE A 326 -19.22 1.31 -11.11
N LEU A 327 -19.50 0.56 -10.03
CA LEU A 327 -20.18 1.06 -8.83
C LEU A 327 -19.43 2.24 -8.20
N TRP A 328 -18.11 2.08 -8.02
CA TRP A 328 -17.24 3.13 -7.49
C TRP A 328 -17.29 4.39 -8.36
N CYS A 329 -17.07 4.26 -9.68
CA CYS A 329 -17.07 5.40 -10.60
C CYS A 329 -18.43 6.13 -10.58
N SER A 330 -19.52 5.35 -10.61
CA SER A 330 -20.89 5.87 -10.65
C SER A 330 -21.23 6.66 -9.39
N GLU A 331 -20.99 6.07 -8.20
CA GLU A 331 -21.27 6.75 -6.94
C GLU A 331 -20.32 7.92 -6.69
N PHE A 332 -19.03 7.80 -7.05
CA PHE A 332 -18.06 8.89 -6.94
C PHE A 332 -18.48 10.10 -7.78
N GLN A 333 -18.87 9.87 -9.05
CA GLN A 333 -19.33 10.91 -9.96
C GLN A 333 -20.60 11.62 -9.44
N MET A 334 -21.53 10.89 -8.82
CA MET A 334 -22.73 11.44 -8.19
C MET A 334 -22.41 12.27 -6.94
N ARG A 335 -21.63 11.71 -6.00
CA ARG A 335 -21.28 12.37 -4.73
C ARG A 335 -20.51 13.66 -4.98
N ILE A 336 -19.55 13.67 -5.90
CA ILE A 336 -18.80 14.87 -6.25
C ILE A 336 -19.71 15.94 -6.86
N ARG A 337 -20.61 15.55 -7.79
CA ARG A 337 -21.60 16.46 -8.37
C ARG A 337 -22.52 17.06 -7.29
N GLN A 338 -22.93 16.26 -6.32
CA GLN A 338 -23.73 16.72 -5.19
C GLN A 338 -22.97 17.73 -4.33
N ARG A 339 -21.71 17.44 -3.96
CA ARG A 339 -20.85 18.38 -3.21
C ARG A 339 -20.70 19.72 -3.92
N PHE A 340 -20.50 19.71 -5.25
CA PHE A 340 -20.47 20.95 -6.03
C PHE A 340 -21.80 21.72 -5.99
N ARG A 341 -22.95 21.03 -6.01
CA ARG A 341 -24.27 21.69 -5.87
C ARG A 341 -24.45 22.34 -4.50
N GLU A 342 -23.91 21.74 -3.45
CA GLU A 342 -23.94 22.28 -2.08
C GLU A 342 -23.04 23.51 -1.98
N TRP A 343 -21.77 23.41 -2.40
CA TRP A 343 -20.83 24.54 -2.39
C TRP A 343 -21.33 25.73 -3.22
N ASN A 344 -21.94 25.49 -4.38
CA ASN A 344 -22.48 26.56 -5.23
C ASN A 344 -23.74 27.23 -4.63
N ARG A 345 -24.39 26.62 -3.64
CA ARG A 345 -25.51 27.23 -2.92
C ARG A 345 -25.00 28.13 -1.79
N GLU A 346 -23.89 27.75 -1.19
CA GLU A 346 -23.26 28.45 -0.06
C GLU A 346 -22.34 29.59 -0.51
N SER A 347 -21.79 29.52 -1.74
CA SER A 347 -20.88 30.51 -2.31
C SER A 347 -21.46 31.15 -3.58
N GLU A 348 -21.28 32.46 -3.77
CA GLU A 348 -21.64 33.16 -5.02
C GLU A 348 -20.71 32.79 -6.21
N ASN A 349 -19.58 32.11 -5.96
CA ASN A 349 -18.61 31.71 -6.99
C ASN A 349 -19.02 30.43 -7.72
N LYS A 350 -19.88 30.59 -8.74
CA LYS A 350 -20.25 29.53 -9.71
C LYS A 350 -19.06 29.03 -10.55
N ASP A 351 -17.94 29.76 -10.55
CA ASP A 351 -16.79 29.51 -11.43
C ASP A 351 -15.86 28.40 -10.93
N LEU A 352 -15.99 27.93 -9.68
CA LEU A 352 -15.10 26.91 -9.09
C LEU A 352 -15.51 25.45 -9.39
N MET A 353 -16.13 25.19 -10.55
CA MET A 353 -16.61 23.86 -10.89
C MET A 353 -15.63 23.12 -11.82
N PHE A 354 -15.24 21.92 -11.41
CA PHE A 354 -14.55 20.97 -12.26
C PHE A 354 -15.32 19.64 -12.29
N SER A 355 -14.94 18.76 -13.20
CA SER A 355 -15.61 17.48 -13.40
C SER A 355 -14.58 16.38 -13.56
N MET A 356 -14.98 15.14 -13.29
CA MET A 356 -14.09 13.98 -13.41
C MET A 356 -14.39 13.28 -14.73
N SER A 357 -13.36 13.01 -15.51
CA SER A 357 -13.44 12.06 -16.63
C SER A 357 -12.89 10.73 -16.13
N MET A 358 -13.56 9.62 -16.44
CA MET A 358 -13.17 8.29 -15.94
C MET A 358 -13.13 7.27 -17.06
N GLY A 359 -12.19 6.33 -16.95
CA GLY A 359 -12.05 5.21 -17.87
C GLY A 359 -11.77 3.92 -17.13
N ILE A 360 -12.42 2.84 -17.54
CA ILE A 360 -12.34 1.51 -16.94
C ILE A 360 -11.92 0.51 -18.02
N GLU A 361 -10.96 -0.36 -17.73
CA GLU A 361 -10.60 -1.49 -18.59
C GLU A 361 -10.12 -2.68 -17.75
N THR A 362 -10.31 -3.90 -18.23
CA THR A 362 -9.86 -5.12 -17.55
C THR A 362 -8.85 -5.88 -18.42
N GLY A 363 -7.75 -6.32 -17.80
CA GLY A 363 -6.74 -7.12 -18.49
C GLY A 363 -5.65 -7.60 -17.54
N VAL A 364 -4.73 -8.40 -18.05
CA VAL A 364 -3.60 -8.92 -17.25
C VAL A 364 -2.42 -7.93 -17.35
N PRO A 365 -1.99 -7.32 -16.24
CA PRO A 365 -0.80 -6.48 -16.22
C PRO A 365 0.46 -7.28 -16.57
N ALA A 366 1.49 -6.62 -17.11
CA ALA A 366 2.77 -7.26 -17.39
C ALA A 366 3.55 -7.54 -16.10
N SER A 367 3.43 -6.65 -15.11
CA SER A 367 4.03 -6.79 -13.79
C SER A 367 3.39 -5.82 -12.80
N VAL A 368 3.64 -6.07 -11.51
CA VAL A 368 3.33 -5.16 -10.41
C VAL A 368 4.53 -5.08 -9.46
N SER A 369 4.84 -3.89 -8.96
CA SER A 369 5.91 -3.70 -7.98
C SER A 369 5.61 -2.53 -7.04
N PRO A 370 6.20 -2.49 -5.83
CA PRO A 370 6.04 -1.33 -4.95
C PRO A 370 6.60 -0.06 -5.61
N HIS A 371 5.80 1.01 -5.63
CA HIS A 371 6.24 2.31 -6.10
C HIS A 371 7.30 2.88 -5.16
N LYS A 372 8.42 3.36 -5.73
CA LYS A 372 9.63 3.72 -4.98
C LYS A 372 9.43 4.78 -3.89
N THR A 373 8.45 5.67 -4.05
CA THR A 373 8.22 6.77 -3.10
C THR A 373 6.95 6.64 -2.27
N SER A 374 5.96 5.86 -2.71
CA SER A 374 4.68 5.72 -1.99
C SER A 374 4.51 4.35 -1.33
N GLY A 375 5.30 3.34 -1.73
CA GLY A 375 5.15 1.96 -1.27
C GLY A 375 3.87 1.27 -1.76
N ARG A 376 3.03 1.95 -2.55
CA ARG A 376 1.80 1.41 -3.13
C ARG A 376 2.08 0.51 -4.33
N ALA A 377 1.15 -0.37 -4.70
CA ALA A 377 1.29 -1.20 -5.90
C ALA A 377 1.29 -0.34 -7.17
N ASP A 378 2.32 -0.49 -8.00
CA ASP A 378 2.46 0.15 -9.31
C ASP A 378 2.37 -0.92 -10.41
N TYR A 379 1.38 -0.78 -11.30
CA TYR A 379 1.10 -1.75 -12.35
C TYR A 379 1.68 -1.29 -13.68
N PHE A 380 2.18 -2.24 -14.46
CA PHE A 380 2.77 -1.97 -15.77
C PHE A 380 2.11 -2.82 -16.86
N GLY A 381 2.22 -2.36 -18.11
CA GLY A 381 1.76 -3.09 -19.29
C GLY A 381 0.69 -2.36 -20.08
N ASN A 382 0.18 -3.04 -21.11
CA ASN A 382 -0.74 -2.44 -22.09
C ASN A 382 -2.06 -2.00 -21.44
N ILE A 383 -2.57 -2.76 -20.47
CA ILE A 383 -3.83 -2.48 -19.78
C ILE A 383 -3.85 -1.09 -19.12
N VAL A 384 -2.73 -0.68 -18.51
CA VAL A 384 -2.59 0.64 -17.85
C VAL A 384 -2.66 1.76 -18.89
N ASN A 385 -1.96 1.58 -20.01
CA ASN A 385 -1.98 2.54 -21.12
C ASN A 385 -3.38 2.64 -21.77
N GLN A 386 -4.05 1.51 -22.00
CA GLN A 386 -5.41 1.45 -22.53
C GLN A 386 -6.39 2.19 -21.65
N THR A 387 -6.42 1.87 -20.36
CA THR A 387 -7.30 2.51 -19.37
C THR A 387 -7.11 4.02 -19.34
N ALA A 388 -5.85 4.50 -19.30
CA ALA A 388 -5.56 5.93 -19.30
C ALA A 388 -6.01 6.63 -20.60
N ARG A 389 -5.97 5.95 -21.74
CA ARG A 389 -6.45 6.49 -23.04
C ARG A 389 -7.98 6.56 -23.08
N ILE A 390 -8.66 5.54 -22.56
CA ILE A 390 -10.13 5.53 -22.42
C ILE A 390 -10.59 6.69 -21.53
N ALA A 391 -9.97 6.85 -20.36
CA ALA A 391 -10.27 7.94 -19.45
C ALA A 391 -10.05 9.33 -20.08
N LYS A 392 -8.98 9.52 -20.87
CA LYS A 392 -8.73 10.78 -21.59
C LYS A 392 -9.73 11.05 -22.73
N ALA A 393 -10.32 10.01 -23.32
CA ALA A 393 -11.39 10.17 -24.30
C ALA A 393 -12.72 10.56 -23.64
N ALA A 394 -12.92 10.27 -22.35
CA ALA A 394 -14.10 10.67 -21.63
C ALA A 394 -14.15 12.20 -21.42
N HIS A 395 -15.33 12.78 -21.59
CA HIS A 395 -15.59 14.17 -21.19
C HIS A 395 -15.69 14.31 -19.67
N GLY A 396 -15.58 15.54 -19.18
CA GLY A 396 -15.88 15.84 -17.80
C GLY A 396 -17.29 15.40 -17.40
N GLY A 397 -17.39 14.52 -16.41
CA GLY A 397 -18.62 13.90 -15.93
C GLY A 397 -19.00 12.59 -16.63
N GLN A 398 -18.19 12.11 -17.58
CA GLN A 398 -18.41 10.88 -18.33
C GLN A 398 -17.56 9.73 -17.79
N ILE A 399 -18.15 8.54 -17.74
CA ILE A 399 -17.49 7.30 -17.33
C ILE A 399 -17.53 6.34 -18.53
N LEU A 400 -16.37 5.98 -19.06
CA LEU A 400 -16.23 5.07 -20.19
C LEU A 400 -15.67 3.71 -19.74
N ILE A 401 -16.26 2.64 -20.27
CA ILE A 401 -15.89 1.24 -20.04
C ILE A 401 -15.36 0.69 -21.36
N GLY A 402 -14.18 0.10 -21.33
CA GLY A 402 -13.59 -0.61 -22.45
C GLY A 402 -14.25 -1.96 -22.72
N GLY A 403 -14.00 -2.51 -23.91
CA GLY A 403 -14.67 -3.72 -24.39
C GLY A 403 -14.38 -4.95 -23.54
N ASP A 404 -13.13 -5.12 -23.08
CA ASP A 404 -12.73 -6.28 -22.28
C ASP A 404 -13.33 -6.21 -20.87
N ALA A 405 -13.35 -5.03 -20.25
CA ALA A 405 -14.07 -4.80 -19.00
C ALA A 405 -15.58 -5.05 -19.14
N TRP A 406 -16.20 -4.57 -20.21
CA TRP A 406 -17.62 -4.78 -20.48
C TRP A 406 -17.93 -6.27 -20.66
N LYS A 407 -17.14 -6.98 -21.45
CA LYS A 407 -17.31 -8.42 -21.70
C LYS A 407 -17.21 -9.23 -20.41
N LYS A 408 -16.23 -8.93 -19.55
CA LYS A 408 -16.09 -9.58 -18.24
C LYS A 408 -17.28 -9.27 -17.34
N TYR A 409 -17.69 -8.01 -17.25
CA TYR A 409 -18.90 -7.61 -16.50
C TYR A 409 -20.13 -8.38 -16.97
N VAL A 410 -20.35 -8.46 -18.29
CA VAL A 410 -21.52 -9.14 -18.83
C VAL A 410 -21.50 -10.63 -18.51
N THR A 411 -20.34 -11.26 -18.65
CA THR A 411 -20.17 -12.70 -18.44
C THR A 411 -20.35 -13.10 -16.97
N GLU A 412 -19.90 -12.26 -16.04
CA GLU A 412 -19.85 -12.61 -14.61
C GLU A 412 -21.06 -12.09 -13.82
N TYR A 413 -21.71 -10.99 -14.24
CA TYR A 413 -22.65 -10.25 -13.38
C TYR A 413 -23.97 -9.82 -14.05
N PHE A 414 -24.10 -9.91 -15.37
CA PHE A 414 -25.25 -9.31 -16.06
C PHE A 414 -26.60 -9.90 -15.64
N GLU A 415 -26.67 -11.23 -15.53
CA GLU A 415 -27.90 -11.92 -15.19
C GLU A 415 -28.36 -11.59 -13.76
N SER A 416 -27.42 -11.49 -12.81
CA SER A 416 -27.74 -11.14 -11.43
C SER A 416 -28.29 -9.71 -11.30
N ASP A 417 -27.70 -8.75 -12.03
CA ASP A 417 -28.07 -7.33 -11.92
C ASP A 417 -29.40 -7.01 -12.67
N MET A 418 -29.79 -7.83 -13.65
CA MET A 418 -31.05 -7.71 -14.41
C MET A 418 -32.30 -8.27 -13.71
N LEU A 419 -32.16 -9.15 -12.72
CA LEU A 419 -33.31 -9.79 -12.06
C LEU A 419 -34.15 -8.84 -11.18
N VAL A 420 -33.68 -7.60 -10.95
CA VAL A 420 -34.43 -6.55 -10.26
C VAL A 420 -35.50 -5.98 -11.21
N LYS A 421 -36.70 -6.59 -11.20
CA LYS A 421 -37.83 -6.36 -12.14
C LYS A 421 -38.07 -4.89 -12.53
N LYS A 422 -38.35 -4.69 -13.83
CA LYS A 422 -38.80 -3.49 -14.59
C LYS A 422 -39.82 -2.54 -13.93
N GLN A 423 -40.44 -2.90 -12.81
CA GLN A 423 -41.46 -2.10 -12.13
C GLN A 423 -41.03 -1.56 -10.75
N LYS A 424 -39.82 -1.87 -10.25
CA LYS A 424 -39.37 -1.47 -8.89
C LYS A 424 -38.06 -0.66 -8.84
N VAL A 425 -37.64 -0.04 -9.95
CA VAL A 425 -36.41 0.78 -10.00
C VAL A 425 -36.47 1.99 -9.05
N PHE A 426 -37.68 2.40 -8.64
CA PHE A 426 -37.87 3.52 -7.71
C PHE A 426 -38.44 3.13 -6.33
N ASP A 427 -38.89 1.88 -6.14
CA ASP A 427 -39.64 1.48 -4.93
C ASP A 427 -38.75 0.93 -3.80
N ASP A 428 -37.56 0.39 -4.13
CA ASP A 428 -36.64 -0.18 -3.14
C ASP A 428 -35.31 0.61 -3.14
N ALA A 429 -35.21 1.61 -2.25
CA ALA A 429 -33.98 2.36 -2.00
C ALA A 429 -32.99 1.49 -1.20
N HIS A 430 -32.38 0.50 -1.85
CA HIS A 430 -31.30 -0.25 -1.22
C HIS A 430 -30.07 0.66 -1.10
N PRO A 431 -29.55 0.93 0.12
CA PRO A 431 -28.45 1.89 0.34
C PRO A 431 -27.12 1.54 -0.35
N GLU A 432 -27.01 0.33 -0.91
CA GLU A 432 -25.82 -0.22 -1.54
C GLU A 432 -26.01 -0.45 -3.04
N SER A 433 -27.07 0.12 -3.62
CA SER A 433 -27.36 0.00 -5.03
C SER A 433 -27.19 1.32 -5.78
N VAL A 434 -26.74 1.22 -7.03
CA VAL A 434 -26.65 2.36 -7.95
C VAL A 434 -27.41 2.01 -9.22
N VAL A 435 -28.32 2.88 -9.63
CA VAL A 435 -29.04 2.74 -10.90
C VAL A 435 -28.22 3.39 -12.00
N VAL A 436 -27.96 2.66 -13.07
CA VAL A 436 -27.16 3.11 -14.21
C VAL A 436 -27.86 2.82 -15.53
N GLN A 437 -27.58 3.63 -16.54
CA GLN A 437 -27.90 3.34 -17.93
C GLN A 437 -26.62 3.16 -18.73
N PHE A 438 -26.56 2.11 -19.55
CA PHE A 438 -25.43 1.86 -20.43
C PHE A 438 -25.70 2.36 -21.84
N VAL A 439 -24.70 2.96 -22.48
CA VAL A 439 -24.79 3.47 -23.86
C VAL A 439 -23.59 3.01 -24.67
N TYR A 440 -23.83 2.25 -25.74
CA TYR A 440 -22.78 1.82 -26.65
C TYR A 440 -22.40 2.93 -27.64
N HIS A 441 -21.11 3.30 -27.70
CA HIS A 441 -20.61 4.36 -28.59
C HIS A 441 -19.99 3.86 -29.89
N GLY A 442 -19.69 2.56 -30.00
CA GLY A 442 -18.94 1.99 -31.11
C GLY A 442 -17.46 1.77 -30.78
N HIS A 443 -16.65 1.56 -31.82
CA HIS A 443 -15.22 1.30 -31.70
C HIS A 443 -14.38 2.55 -31.95
N TYR A 444 -13.32 2.73 -31.16
CA TYR A 444 -12.46 3.90 -31.20
C TYR A 444 -10.99 3.51 -31.30
N ALA A 445 -10.25 4.22 -32.14
CA ALA A 445 -8.81 4.05 -32.28
C ALA A 445 -8.05 4.98 -31.34
N PHE A 446 -6.98 4.46 -30.73
CA PHE A 446 -6.16 5.18 -29.78
C PHE A 446 -4.69 5.11 -30.16
N LYS A 447 -3.96 6.21 -29.94
CA LYS A 447 -2.52 6.27 -30.24
C LYS A 447 -1.75 5.28 -29.36
N GLY A 448 -1.00 4.40 -30.02
CA GLY A 448 -0.16 3.38 -29.35
C GLY A 448 -0.91 2.09 -28.98
N ILE A 449 -2.16 1.94 -29.44
CA ILE A 449 -2.96 0.72 -29.26
C ILE A 449 -3.26 0.18 -30.66
N SER A 450 -2.95 -1.10 -30.88
CA SER A 450 -3.02 -1.73 -32.20
C SER A 450 -4.45 -2.00 -32.68
N ALA A 451 -5.33 -2.39 -31.76
CA ALA A 451 -6.73 -2.71 -32.06
C ALA A 451 -7.67 -1.57 -31.61
N PRO A 452 -8.72 -1.25 -32.39
CA PRO A 452 -9.81 -0.40 -31.91
C PRO A 452 -10.48 -1.01 -30.68
N ILE A 453 -10.88 -0.14 -29.74
CA ILE A 453 -11.53 -0.55 -28.48
C ILE A 453 -13.01 -0.16 -28.54
N ALA A 454 -13.90 -1.09 -28.22
CA ALA A 454 -15.31 -0.83 -28.01
C ALA A 454 -15.51 0.04 -26.75
N LEU A 455 -16.30 1.11 -26.85
CA LEU A 455 -16.59 1.99 -25.72
C LEU A 455 -18.05 1.94 -25.32
N ILE A 456 -18.29 1.70 -24.03
CA ILE A 456 -19.60 1.74 -23.39
C ILE A 456 -19.57 2.87 -22.35
N GLU A 457 -20.52 3.78 -22.37
CA GLU A 457 -20.69 4.78 -21.32
C GLU A 457 -21.64 4.26 -20.25
N THR A 458 -21.28 4.46 -18.97
CA THR A 458 -22.21 4.26 -17.84
C THR A 458 -22.69 5.62 -17.33
N ILE A 459 -24.00 5.80 -17.29
CA ILE A 459 -24.68 7.03 -16.88
C ILE A 459 -25.40 6.76 -15.56
N PRO A 460 -24.87 7.24 -14.42
CA PRO A 460 -25.53 7.08 -13.14
C PRO A 460 -26.81 7.92 -13.05
N VAL A 461 -27.87 7.34 -12.49
CA VAL A 461 -29.18 7.96 -12.29
C VAL A 461 -29.37 8.31 -10.81
N ASP A 462 -29.61 9.58 -10.52
CA ASP A 462 -29.88 10.07 -9.17
C ASP A 462 -31.36 9.80 -8.80
N THR A 463 -31.59 8.73 -8.03
CA THR A 463 -32.93 8.32 -7.57
C THR A 463 -33.43 9.12 -6.37
N HIS A 464 -32.58 9.91 -5.70
CA HIS A 464 -32.93 10.66 -4.49
C HIS A 464 -33.30 12.12 -4.73
N SER A 465 -33.15 12.61 -5.97
CA SER A 465 -33.55 13.98 -6.31
C SER A 465 -35.07 14.10 -6.43
N THR A 466 -35.69 14.82 -5.50
CA THR A 466 -37.13 15.15 -5.43
C THR A 466 -37.68 15.99 -6.59
N SER A 467 -36.88 16.30 -7.62
CA SER A 467 -37.30 17.06 -8.80
C SER A 467 -37.91 16.18 -9.92
N LEU A 468 -38.59 15.09 -9.56
CA LEU A 468 -39.12 14.10 -10.49
C LEU A 468 -40.46 14.49 -11.16
N THR A 469 -40.92 15.74 -11.05
CA THR A 469 -42.14 16.22 -11.74
C THR A 469 -41.88 16.87 -13.09
N SER A 470 -40.64 16.88 -13.59
CA SER A 470 -40.34 17.35 -14.95
C SER A 470 -39.18 16.55 -15.52
N GLY A 471 -39.53 15.50 -16.30
CA GLY A 471 -38.69 14.77 -17.25
C GLY A 471 -37.25 14.51 -16.86
N LEU A 472 -36.89 13.23 -16.64
CA LEU A 472 -35.52 12.73 -16.57
C LEU A 472 -34.61 13.48 -17.54
N ARG A 473 -33.92 14.54 -17.07
CA ARG A 473 -32.81 15.15 -17.81
C ARG A 473 -31.63 14.20 -17.62
N LEU A 474 -31.74 13.03 -18.28
CA LEU A 474 -30.61 12.15 -18.52
C LEU A 474 -29.49 13.03 -19.03
N ILE A 475 -28.32 12.92 -18.39
CA ILE A 475 -27.11 13.58 -18.87
C ILE A 475 -26.98 13.15 -20.34
N GLN A 476 -27.09 14.10 -21.26
CA GLN A 476 -26.99 13.78 -22.68
C GLN A 476 -25.61 13.18 -22.92
N SER A 477 -25.60 11.90 -23.33
CA SER A 477 -24.40 11.18 -23.69
C SER A 477 -23.65 11.94 -24.78
N ARG A 478 -22.34 12.10 -24.59
CA ARG A 478 -21.47 12.82 -25.54
C ARG A 478 -20.55 11.82 -26.22
N ALA A 479 -20.36 11.98 -27.52
CA ALA A 479 -19.39 11.15 -28.25
C ALA A 479 -17.98 11.31 -27.62
N PRO A 480 -17.27 10.20 -27.33
CA PRO A 480 -15.91 10.22 -26.80
C PRO A 480 -14.94 11.06 -27.66
N LYS A 481 -13.96 11.71 -27.01
CA LYS A 481 -12.90 12.54 -27.62
C LYS A 481 -11.81 11.69 -28.30
N ALA A 482 -12.20 10.76 -29.16
CA ALA A 482 -11.29 9.89 -29.90
C ALA A 482 -11.80 9.64 -31.34
N LYS A 483 -10.93 9.14 -32.22
CA LYS A 483 -11.30 8.83 -33.60
C LYS A 483 -12.16 7.56 -33.62
N LYS A 484 -13.45 7.71 -33.92
CA LYS A 484 -14.36 6.59 -34.17
C LYS A 484 -13.93 5.83 -35.43
N VAL A 485 -13.93 4.51 -35.36
CA VAL A 485 -13.64 3.62 -36.48
C VAL A 485 -14.96 3.20 -37.11
N GLU A 486 -15.04 3.23 -38.44
CA GLU A 486 -16.24 2.83 -39.16
C GLU A 486 -16.40 1.30 -39.15
N ASP A 487 -17.64 0.82 -38.98
CA ASP A 487 -17.96 -0.62 -38.91
C ASP A 487 -17.50 -1.40 -40.16
N ALA A 488 -17.37 -0.73 -41.30
CA ALA A 488 -16.89 -1.33 -42.55
C ALA A 488 -15.42 -1.79 -42.50
N GLN A 489 -14.61 -1.20 -41.61
CA GLN A 489 -13.19 -1.52 -41.40
C GLN A 489 -12.98 -2.63 -40.35
N MET A 490 -14.05 -3.09 -39.71
CA MET A 490 -14.05 -3.99 -38.55
C MET A 490 -14.48 -5.43 -38.88
N ARG A 491 -14.46 -5.84 -40.16
CA ARG A 491 -15.06 -7.11 -40.65
C ARG A 491 -14.45 -8.39 -40.07
N THR A 492 -13.31 -8.31 -39.39
CA THR A 492 -12.58 -9.45 -38.80
C THR A 492 -12.58 -9.47 -37.27
N GLN A 493 -13.23 -8.52 -36.59
CA GLN A 493 -13.35 -8.52 -35.13
C GLN A 493 -14.72 -9.02 -34.68
N ASP A 494 -14.75 -9.77 -33.58
CA ASP A 494 -15.97 -10.36 -33.02
C ASP A 494 -16.99 -9.25 -32.71
N LYS A 495 -18.06 -9.17 -33.51
CA LYS A 495 -19.20 -8.26 -33.29
C LYS A 495 -20.01 -8.57 -32.01
N ALA A 496 -19.54 -9.50 -31.18
CA ALA A 496 -20.22 -9.97 -29.98
C ALA A 496 -20.37 -8.87 -28.90
N ASP A 497 -19.56 -7.81 -28.97
CA ASP A 497 -19.48 -6.80 -27.91
C ASP A 497 -20.64 -5.77 -27.91
N ALA A 498 -21.38 -5.62 -29.01
CA ALA A 498 -22.46 -4.62 -29.13
C ALA A 498 -23.87 -5.15 -28.80
N ALA A 499 -24.12 -6.44 -28.97
CA ALA A 499 -25.46 -7.03 -28.85
C ALA A 499 -25.94 -7.22 -27.40
N SER A 500 -25.05 -7.06 -26.42
CA SER A 500 -25.30 -7.31 -24.99
C SER A 500 -25.60 -6.07 -24.16
N VAL A 501 -25.54 -4.86 -24.75
CA VAL A 501 -25.79 -3.61 -23.99
C VAL A 501 -27.30 -3.39 -23.82
N PRO A 502 -27.84 -3.43 -22.60
CA PRO A 502 -29.27 -3.27 -22.37
C PRO A 502 -29.70 -1.83 -22.66
N THR A 503 -30.89 -1.67 -23.22
CA THR A 503 -31.52 -0.35 -23.40
C THR A 503 -32.17 0.15 -22.09
N ASP A 504 -32.60 -0.79 -21.25
CA ASP A 504 -33.24 -0.51 -19.96
C ASP A 504 -32.20 -0.11 -18.90
N MET A 505 -32.65 0.62 -17.87
CA MET A 505 -31.83 0.94 -16.70
C MET A 505 -31.53 -0.32 -15.88
N VAL A 506 -30.33 -0.37 -15.32
CA VAL A 506 -29.80 -1.49 -14.55
C VAL A 506 -29.58 -1.05 -13.11
N ARG A 507 -29.98 -1.86 -12.12
CA ARG A 507 -29.60 -1.64 -10.72
C ARG A 507 -28.40 -2.52 -10.39
N LEU A 508 -27.24 -1.90 -10.19
CA LEU A 508 -26.05 -2.56 -9.69
C LEU A 508 -26.12 -2.61 -8.18
N ILE A 509 -25.76 -3.74 -7.56
CA ILE A 509 -25.71 -3.93 -6.10
C ILE A 509 -24.29 -4.32 -5.71
N ALA A 510 -23.72 -3.66 -4.70
CA ALA A 510 -22.41 -4.03 -4.17
C ALA A 510 -22.42 -5.47 -3.65
N ASP A 511 -21.40 -6.26 -3.97
CA ASP A 511 -21.26 -7.61 -3.42
C ASP A 511 -20.82 -7.51 -1.95
N THR A 512 -21.77 -7.58 -1.02
CA THR A 512 -21.49 -7.47 0.42
C THR A 512 -21.13 -8.79 1.10
N GLU A 513 -21.40 -9.93 0.46
CA GLU A 513 -21.30 -11.25 1.11
C GLU A 513 -19.94 -11.97 0.94
N ASP A 514 -18.95 -11.42 0.22
CA ASP A 514 -17.75 -12.18 -0.14
C ASP A 514 -16.40 -11.44 0.07
N LYS A 515 -16.31 -10.54 1.07
CA LYS A 515 -15.07 -9.81 1.42
C LYS A 515 -13.84 -10.69 1.73
N PHE A 516 -14.04 -12.00 1.93
CA PHE A 516 -12.99 -12.98 2.27
C PHE A 516 -12.57 -13.89 1.10
N LYS A 517 -13.02 -13.64 -0.13
CA LYS A 517 -12.79 -14.53 -1.30
C LYS A 517 -11.67 -14.07 -2.23
N TYR A 518 -10.84 -13.11 -1.85
CA TYR A 518 -9.76 -12.65 -2.71
C TYR A 518 -8.62 -13.66 -2.71
N LYS A 519 -8.69 -14.68 -3.59
CA LYS A 519 -7.65 -15.69 -3.88
C LYS A 519 -6.58 -15.21 -4.88
N ASP A 520 -6.73 -13.98 -5.35
CA ASP A 520 -5.94 -13.41 -6.45
C ASP A 520 -5.20 -12.15 -6.00
N THR A 521 -4.82 -12.05 -4.73
CA THR A 521 -4.00 -10.95 -4.23
C THR A 521 -2.52 -11.10 -4.62
N ILE A 522 -1.78 -9.98 -4.64
CA ILE A 522 -0.31 -10.00 -4.79
C ILE A 522 0.32 -10.92 -3.74
N ARG A 523 -0.16 -10.87 -2.50
CA ARG A 523 0.30 -11.70 -1.39
C ARG A 523 0.22 -13.19 -1.73
N GLU A 524 -0.93 -13.68 -2.17
CA GLU A 524 -1.13 -15.11 -2.41
C GLU A 524 -0.36 -15.60 -3.63
N THR A 525 -0.31 -14.79 -4.68
CA THR A 525 0.39 -15.15 -5.92
C THR A 525 1.91 -15.10 -5.78
N GLU A 526 2.47 -14.25 -4.91
CA GLU A 526 3.89 -14.30 -4.55
C GLU A 526 4.21 -15.39 -3.52
N LEU A 527 3.33 -15.65 -2.54
CA LEU A 527 3.53 -16.70 -1.53
C LEU A 527 3.39 -18.12 -2.11
N GLY A 528 2.56 -18.29 -3.15
CA GLY A 528 2.41 -19.55 -3.89
C GLY A 528 3.70 -20.05 -4.55
N ALA A 529 4.72 -19.19 -4.68
CA ALA A 529 6.07 -19.57 -5.13
C ALA A 529 7.06 -19.84 -3.97
N SER A 530 6.73 -19.52 -2.72
CA SER A 530 7.73 -19.45 -1.62
C SER A 530 7.32 -20.07 -0.28
N PHE A 531 6.07 -20.48 -0.05
CA PHE A 531 5.66 -21.04 1.24
C PHE A 531 4.66 -22.20 1.10
N SER A 532 5.12 -23.37 0.64
CA SER A 532 4.50 -24.64 1.01
C SER A 532 4.94 -25.01 2.44
N PHE A 533 4.46 -24.28 3.44
CA PHE A 533 4.50 -24.79 4.82
C PHE A 533 3.30 -25.72 4.99
N GLY A 534 3.51 -26.98 4.62
CA GLY A 534 2.51 -28.03 4.69
C GLY A 534 2.96 -29.23 3.87
N ASP A 535 3.44 -30.23 4.60
CA ASP A 535 3.76 -31.60 4.20
C ASP A 535 5.12 -31.90 3.55
N SER A 536 5.88 -32.70 4.31
CA SER A 536 7.05 -33.49 3.92
C SER A 536 8.36 -32.72 3.77
N ILE A 537 8.96 -32.43 4.92
CA ILE A 537 10.41 -32.29 5.07
C ILE A 537 11.04 -33.60 4.60
N VAL A 538 11.64 -33.60 3.40
CA VAL A 538 12.62 -34.63 3.07
C VAL A 538 13.93 -34.20 3.73
N MET A 539 14.27 -34.94 4.78
CA MET A 539 15.58 -34.91 5.42
C MET A 539 16.62 -35.22 4.35
N VAL A 540 17.49 -34.26 4.03
CA VAL A 540 18.75 -34.59 3.35
C VAL A 540 19.72 -34.90 4.47
N GLU A 541 19.88 -36.19 4.75
CA GLU A 541 20.99 -36.69 5.56
C GLU A 541 22.31 -36.38 4.83
N ASP A 542 23.25 -35.81 5.57
CA ASP A 542 24.63 -35.60 5.12
C ASP A 542 25.25 -36.96 4.76
N ILE A 543 25.43 -37.22 3.46
CA ILE A 543 26.24 -38.34 3.00
C ILE A 543 27.66 -37.83 2.82
N ASN A 544 28.55 -38.33 3.67
CA ASN A 544 29.99 -38.15 3.62
C ASN A 544 30.56 -38.38 2.22
N GLU A 545 31.46 -37.49 1.82
CA GLU A 545 32.42 -37.70 0.74
C GLU A 545 33.37 -38.85 1.10
N SER A 546 33.43 -39.88 0.26
CA SER A 546 34.62 -40.72 0.08
C SER A 546 34.55 -41.45 -1.27
N ASP A 547 35.34 -40.95 -2.21
CA ASP A 547 36.28 -41.63 -3.12
C ASP A 547 35.96 -42.96 -3.84
N GLU A 548 36.40 -42.97 -5.10
CA GLU A 548 36.90 -44.07 -5.96
C GLU A 548 35.97 -44.84 -6.94
N GLU A 549 36.19 -44.50 -8.22
CA GLU A 549 36.50 -45.33 -9.41
C GLU A 549 35.54 -46.43 -9.96
N ASP A 550 35.28 -46.25 -11.26
CA ASP A 550 35.27 -47.21 -12.38
C ASP A 550 34.02 -48.00 -12.86
N ALA A 551 33.97 -48.04 -14.21
CA ALA A 551 33.38 -49.03 -15.13
C ALA A 551 31.93 -48.87 -15.67
N ILE A 552 31.85 -48.25 -16.86
CA ILE A 552 31.31 -48.76 -18.15
C ILE A 552 30.23 -49.87 -18.10
N GLU A 553 29.03 -49.62 -18.66
CA GLU A 553 28.49 -50.37 -19.83
C GLU A 553 27.17 -49.82 -20.38
N GLU A 554 27.01 -50.00 -21.70
CA GLU A 554 25.97 -49.51 -22.60
C GLU A 554 24.62 -50.27 -22.50
N GLY A 555 23.53 -49.64 -22.95
CA GLY A 555 22.26 -50.33 -23.20
C GLY A 555 21.11 -49.41 -23.61
N HIS A 556 20.88 -49.29 -24.91
CA HIS A 556 19.91 -48.42 -25.59
C HIS A 556 18.47 -49.03 -25.64
N PRO A 557 17.43 -48.33 -26.19
CA PRO A 557 16.05 -48.11 -25.67
C PRO A 557 15.00 -49.09 -26.29
N PRO A 558 13.64 -48.88 -26.43
CA PRO A 558 12.76 -47.69 -26.28
C PRO A 558 11.32 -47.90 -25.70
N ALA A 559 10.55 -46.81 -25.49
CA ALA A 559 9.21 -46.59 -26.09
C ALA A 559 8.31 -45.56 -25.36
N SER A 560 7.81 -44.60 -26.17
CA SER A 560 6.48 -43.95 -26.14
C SER A 560 5.96 -43.18 -24.91
N ALA A 561 5.77 -41.86 -25.09
CA ALA A 561 4.45 -41.20 -25.28
C ALA A 561 4.28 -39.87 -24.51
N LEU A 562 4.22 -38.78 -25.31
CA LEU A 562 3.23 -37.69 -25.28
C LEU A 562 2.83 -37.05 -23.94
N GLY A 563 3.17 -35.76 -23.81
CA GLY A 563 2.55 -34.85 -22.82
C GLY A 563 3.27 -33.51 -22.73
N GLY A 564 3.36 -32.78 -23.85
CA GLY A 564 4.02 -31.48 -23.91
C GLY A 564 3.20 -30.38 -23.24
N THR A 565 3.70 -29.86 -22.11
CA THR A 565 3.29 -28.57 -21.57
C THR A 565 4.37 -27.55 -21.92
N MET A 566 4.03 -26.61 -22.79
CA MET A 566 4.91 -25.52 -23.22
C MET A 566 5.18 -24.58 -22.03
N ALA A 567 6.37 -24.69 -21.45
CA ALA A 567 6.91 -23.73 -20.52
C ALA A 567 7.26 -22.44 -21.28
N PHE A 568 6.54 -21.35 -21.01
CA PHE A 568 6.93 -20.03 -21.51
C PHE A 568 8.09 -19.49 -20.66
N ALA A 569 9.18 -19.18 -21.36
CA ALA A 569 10.42 -18.68 -20.80
C ALA A 569 10.22 -17.33 -20.10
N VAL A 570 10.61 -17.29 -18.83
CA VAL A 570 10.76 -16.06 -18.04
C VAL A 570 11.93 -15.26 -18.61
N THR A 571 11.65 -14.19 -19.33
CA THR A 571 12.68 -13.21 -19.72
C THR A 571 12.97 -12.27 -18.55
N ASN A 572 14.19 -12.36 -18.03
CA ASN A 572 14.84 -11.46 -17.08
C ASN A 572 14.54 -9.97 -17.33
N PRO A 573 14.17 -9.17 -16.30
CA PRO A 573 14.21 -7.73 -16.39
C PRO A 573 15.60 -7.25 -15.93
N ARG A 574 16.50 -6.98 -16.88
CA ARG A 574 17.67 -6.11 -16.63
C ARG A 574 17.49 -4.81 -17.38
N LEU A 575 17.49 -3.72 -16.60
CA LEU A 575 17.80 -2.35 -16.98
C LEU A 575 16.95 -1.76 -18.12
N ALA A 576 15.76 -1.27 -17.76
CA ALA A 576 15.14 -0.13 -18.45
C ALA A 576 15.10 1.06 -17.48
N SER A 577 16.13 1.89 -17.57
CA SER A 577 16.11 3.25 -17.04
C SER A 577 15.15 4.13 -17.83
N SER A 578 14.61 5.14 -17.14
CA SER A 578 14.04 6.40 -17.65
C SER A 578 12.50 6.49 -17.88
N SER A 579 11.84 7.17 -16.93
CA SER A 579 11.17 8.47 -17.10
C SER A 579 10.28 8.78 -18.33
N GLY A 580 9.67 7.78 -18.96
CA GLY A 580 8.82 7.99 -20.15
C GLY A 580 7.35 8.36 -19.89
N LEU A 581 6.75 7.89 -18.79
CA LEU A 581 5.31 8.12 -18.55
C LEU A 581 5.00 9.53 -18.00
N LEU A 582 5.97 10.15 -17.32
CA LEU A 582 5.89 11.49 -16.74
C LEU A 582 6.00 12.63 -17.75
N GLN A 583 6.42 12.37 -19.00
CA GLN A 583 6.43 13.39 -20.05
C GLN A 583 5.02 13.70 -20.57
N LEU A 584 4.07 12.77 -20.42
CA LEU A 584 2.64 12.99 -20.71
C LEU A 584 1.90 13.77 -19.62
N LEU A 585 2.50 13.93 -18.44
CA LEU A 585 2.00 14.79 -17.35
C LEU A 585 2.68 16.17 -17.34
N ARG A 586 3.80 16.35 -18.05
CA ARG A 586 4.55 17.63 -18.16
C ARG A 586 4.31 18.43 -19.43
N HIS A 587 3.77 17.84 -20.49
CA HIS A 587 3.42 18.61 -21.71
C HIS A 587 2.11 19.42 -21.52
N SER A 588 2.18 20.45 -20.68
CA SER A 588 1.34 21.65 -20.80
C SER A 588 2.07 22.93 -20.40
N SER A 589 3.41 22.92 -20.37
CA SER A 589 4.24 24.11 -20.16
C SER A 589 4.93 24.53 -21.46
N GLY A 590 4.39 25.62 -22.05
CA GLY A 590 5.11 26.53 -22.94
C GLY A 590 5.09 26.21 -24.43
N HIS A 591 4.38 27.04 -25.21
CA HIS A 591 4.94 27.80 -26.34
C HIS A 591 3.91 28.85 -26.81
N SER A 592 4.22 30.14 -26.59
CA SER A 592 3.80 31.23 -27.46
C SER A 592 4.91 32.27 -27.48
N SER A 593 5.80 32.13 -28.47
CA SER A 593 6.76 33.15 -28.88
C SER A 593 6.16 34.01 -30.00
N GLY A 594 6.34 35.33 -29.88
CA GLY A 594 5.99 36.37 -30.85
C GLY A 594 5.46 37.58 -30.07
N GLY A 595 6.17 38.69 -29.85
CA GLY A 595 7.26 39.30 -30.60
C GLY A 595 6.75 40.63 -31.15
N SER A 596 7.01 41.74 -30.44
CA SER A 596 7.15 43.07 -31.04
C SER A 596 7.65 44.08 -30.00
N ASP A 597 8.73 44.75 -30.38
CA ASP A 597 9.41 45.87 -29.72
C ASP A 597 8.49 47.05 -29.35
N ARG A 598 8.85 47.80 -28.31
CA ARG A 598 9.38 49.19 -28.39
C ARG A 598 9.24 49.98 -27.08
N ASN A 599 10.39 50.51 -26.67
CA ASN A 599 10.64 51.88 -26.20
C ASN A 599 10.03 52.43 -24.90
N LEU A 600 11.00 52.87 -24.07
CA LEU A 600 11.15 54.18 -23.42
C LEU A 600 10.44 54.44 -22.08
N ASN A 601 11.32 54.79 -21.14
CA ASN A 601 11.19 55.46 -19.83
C ASN A 601 10.73 54.62 -18.64
#